data_AF-A0A2E5S6J7-F1
#
_entry.id   AF-A0A2E5S6J7-F1
#
_cell.length_a   1.000
_cell.length_b   1.000
_cell.length_c   1.000
_cell.angle_alpha   90.00
_cell.angle_beta   90.00
_cell.angle_gamma   90.00
#
_symmetry.space_group_name_H-M   'P 1'
#
loop_
_entity.id
_entity.type
_entity.pdbx_description
1 polymer ?
#
loop_
_entity_poly.entity_id
_entity_poly.type
_entity_poly.pdbx_seq_one_letter_code
_entity_poly.pdbx_strand_id
1 'polypeptide(L)'
;MNRFADLINSAEYYEAHEVMEEIWILNNRPRPSILQSLIQIAASLEHVKRENINGARALAMRALQDIQMVPNLPEEVWEWSSFLREFKQYAIGDFQGQPPALQQAKS
;
A
#
# COMPACT_ATOMS: atom_id res chain seq x y z
N MET A 1 5.61 11.69 -2.03
CA MET A 1 4.29 11.01 -2.02
C MET A 1 3.67 10.92 -3.41
N ASN A 2 3.62 12.01 -4.19
CA ASN A 2 3.09 12.00 -5.58
C ASN A 2 3.66 10.87 -6.45
N ARG A 3 4.99 10.65 -6.43
CA ARG A 3 5.63 9.57 -7.18
C ARG A 3 5.09 8.16 -6.85
N PHE A 4 4.80 7.87 -5.58
CA PHE A 4 4.23 6.57 -5.22
C PHE A 4 2.81 6.42 -5.79
N ALA A 5 1.98 7.46 -5.67
CA ALA A 5 0.64 7.45 -6.23
C ALA A 5 0.65 7.25 -7.75
N ASP A 6 1.55 7.93 -8.46
CA ASP A 6 1.69 7.81 -9.92
C ASP A 6 2.09 6.38 -10.33
N LEU A 7 3.01 5.76 -9.59
CA LEU A 7 3.44 4.38 -9.83
C LEU A 7 2.32 3.37 -9.54
N ILE A 8 1.59 3.51 -8.43
CA ILE A 8 0.41 2.67 -8.14
C ILE A 8 -0.62 2.80 -9.25
N ASN A 9 -0.94 4.02 -9.68
CA ASN A 9 -1.94 4.27 -10.71
C ASN A 9 -1.52 3.76 -12.10
N SER A 10 -0.21 3.66 -12.35
CA SER A 10 0.36 3.12 -13.59
C SER A 10 0.62 1.60 -13.52
N ALA A 11 0.22 0.94 -12.43
CA ALA A 11 0.49 -0.47 -12.15
C ALA A 11 1.99 -0.85 -12.12
N GLU A 12 2.87 0.10 -11.79
CA GLU A 12 4.30 -0.08 -11.56
C GLU A 12 4.55 -0.34 -10.06
N TYR A 13 3.99 -1.45 -9.58
CA TYR A 13 3.92 -1.76 -8.15
C TYR A 13 5.28 -2.13 -7.55
N TYR A 14 6.15 -2.77 -8.33
CA TYR A 14 7.52 -3.07 -7.91
C TYR A 14 8.30 -1.77 -7.66
N GLU A 15 8.23 -0.82 -8.58
CA GLU A 15 8.86 0.49 -8.46
C GLU A 15 8.26 1.30 -7.31
N ALA A 16 6.94 1.21 -7.10
CA ALA A 16 6.29 1.82 -5.96
C ALA A 16 6.81 1.27 -4.63
N HIS A 17 7.05 -0.05 -4.56
CA HIS A 17 7.66 -0.73 -3.41
C HIS A 17 9.06 -0.18 -3.13
N GLU A 18 9.94 -0.16 -4.13
CA GLU A 18 11.33 0.29 -4.01
C GLU A 18 11.40 1.76 -3.52
N VAL A 19 10.61 2.65 -4.13
CA VAL A 19 10.56 4.07 -3.73
C VAL A 19 10.13 4.23 -2.27
N MET A 20 9.16 3.44 -1.81
CA MET A 20 8.67 3.55 -0.44
C MET A 20 9.62 2.89 0.56
N GLU A 21 10.29 1.80 0.19
CA GLU A 21 11.32 1.15 1.01
C GLU A 21 12.52 2.07 1.24
N GLU A 22 12.98 2.76 0.20
CA GLU A 22 14.03 3.77 0.31
C GLU A 22 13.65 4.86 1.33
N ILE A 23 12.44 5.41 1.23
CA ILE A 23 11.94 6.42 2.18
C ILE A 23 11.88 5.85 3.61
N TRP A 24 11.39 4.61 3.78
CA TRP A 24 11.29 3.97 5.09
C TRP A 24 12.67 3.79 5.76
N ILE A 25 13.66 3.33 5.00
CA ILE A 25 15.05 3.14 5.46
C ILE A 25 15.69 4.48 5.82
N LEU A 26 15.64 5.46 4.92
CA LEU A 26 16.29 6.76 5.11
C LEU A 26 15.74 7.53 6.32
N ASN A 27 14.48 7.30 6.67
CA ASN A 27 13.83 7.96 7.81
C ASN A 27 13.90 7.13 9.11
N ASN A 28 14.59 5.99 9.13
CA ASN A 28 14.74 5.10 10.28
C ASN A 28 13.42 4.85 11.03
N ARG A 29 12.34 4.57 10.29
CA ARG A 29 11.00 4.45 10.88
C ARG A 29 10.85 3.12 11.62
N PRO A 30 10.17 3.11 12.79
CA PRO A 30 9.96 1.90 13.56
C PRO A 30 9.05 0.90 12.83
N ARG A 31 9.00 -0.33 13.35
CA ARG A 31 8.02 -1.34 12.95
C ARG A 31 7.05 -1.60 14.11
N PRO A 32 5.72 -1.69 13.86
CA PRO A 32 5.05 -1.41 12.60
C PRO A 32 5.02 0.11 12.30
N SER A 33 4.95 0.48 11.02
CA SER A 33 4.71 1.86 10.58
C SER A 33 3.88 1.89 9.31
N ILE A 34 3.28 3.04 9.02
CA ILE A 34 2.48 3.21 7.80
C ILE A 34 3.29 3.03 6.52
N LEU A 35 4.54 3.49 6.50
CA LEU A 35 5.40 3.27 5.34
C LEU A 35 5.61 1.77 5.09
N GLN A 36 5.83 0.98 6.16
CA GLN A 36 5.93 -0.47 6.03
C GLN A 36 4.64 -1.09 5.45
N SER A 37 3.47 -0.62 5.87
CA SER A 37 2.20 -1.07 5.31
C SER A 37 2.04 -0.72 3.84
N LEU A 38 2.44 0.49 3.41
CA LEU A 38 2.39 0.90 2.00
C LEU A 38 3.36 0.07 1.13
N ILE A 39 4.56 -0.23 1.64
CA ILE A 39 5.54 -1.12 0.99
C ILE A 39 4.93 -2.52 0.78
N GLN A 40 4.26 -3.07 1.79
CA GLN A 40 3.62 -4.38 1.71
C GLN A 40 2.38 -4.37 0.80
N ILE A 41 1.63 -3.25 0.73
CA ILE A 41 0.52 -3.07 -0.20
C ILE A 41 1.04 -3.08 -1.65
N ALA A 42 2.09 -2.30 -1.95
CA ALA A 42 2.70 -2.29 -3.28
C ALA A 42 3.21 -3.69 -3.67
N ALA A 43 3.93 -4.37 -2.78
CA ALA A 43 4.37 -5.74 -3.01
C ALA A 43 3.17 -6.71 -3.21
N SER A 44 2.10 -6.57 -2.42
CA SER A 44 0.88 -7.38 -2.58
C SER A 44 0.27 -7.21 -3.98
N LEU A 45 0.17 -5.98 -4.48
CA LEU A 45 -0.33 -5.69 -5.83
C LEU A 45 0.59 -6.23 -6.93
N GLU A 46 1.91 -6.18 -6.75
CA GLU A 46 2.86 -6.81 -7.66
C GLU A 46 2.67 -8.34 -7.71
N HIS A 47 2.39 -8.97 -6.56
CA HIS A 47 2.04 -10.39 -6.52
C HIS A 47 0.73 -10.68 -7.27
N VAL A 48 -0.28 -9.81 -7.18
CA VAL A 48 -1.51 -9.93 -8.00
C VAL A 48 -1.18 -9.84 -9.49
N LYS A 49 -0.37 -8.85 -9.90
CA LYS A 49 0.07 -8.65 -11.30
C LYS A 49 0.79 -9.89 -11.86
N ARG A 50 1.49 -10.64 -11.00
CA ARG A 50 2.18 -11.90 -11.33
C ARG A 50 1.32 -13.16 -11.12
N GLU A 51 0.01 -13.01 -10.94
CA GLU A 51 -0.95 -14.09 -10.70
C GLU A 51 -0.65 -14.94 -9.45
N ASN A 52 0.15 -14.41 -8.52
CA ASN A 52 0.50 -15.06 -7.26
C ASN A 52 -0.42 -14.58 -6.13
N ILE A 53 -1.66 -15.04 -6.15
CA ILE A 53 -2.70 -14.64 -5.20
C ILE A 53 -2.35 -15.02 -3.75
N ASN A 54 -1.68 -16.15 -3.55
CA ASN A 54 -1.28 -16.58 -2.20
C ASN A 54 -0.25 -15.62 -1.58
N GLY A 55 0.75 -15.21 -2.36
CA GLY A 55 1.71 -14.17 -1.95
C GLY A 55 1.03 -12.82 -1.70
N ALA A 56 0.10 -12.45 -2.58
CA ALA A 56 -0.67 -11.21 -2.42
C ALA A 56 -1.47 -11.19 -1.11
N ARG A 57 -2.18 -12.28 -0.78
CA ARG A 57 -2.95 -12.41 0.47
C ARG A 57 -2.06 -12.28 1.70
N ALA A 58 -0.92 -12.97 1.73
CA ALA A 58 -0.01 -12.95 2.87
C ALA A 58 0.48 -11.53 3.17
N LEU A 59 0.89 -10.78 2.14
CA LEU A 59 1.36 -9.40 2.27
C LEU A 59 0.22 -8.44 2.62
N ALA A 60 -0.95 -8.59 2.01
CA ALA A 60 -2.12 -7.76 2.33
C ALA A 60 -2.56 -7.94 3.79
N MET A 61 -2.61 -9.18 4.29
CA MET A 61 -2.92 -9.47 5.69
C MET A 61 -1.93 -8.79 6.63
N ARG A 62 -0.62 -8.88 6.34
CA ARG A 62 0.41 -8.24 7.14
C ARG A 62 0.26 -6.71 7.13
N ALA A 63 0.02 -6.11 5.96
CA ALA A 63 -0.16 -4.68 5.83
C ALA A 63 -1.34 -4.17 6.66
N LEU A 64 -2.49 -4.85 6.56
CA LEU A 64 -3.71 -4.50 7.28
C LEU A 64 -3.58 -4.70 8.81
N GLN A 65 -2.77 -5.65 9.25
CA GLN A 65 -2.41 -5.81 10.67
C GLN A 65 -1.51 -4.68 11.14
N ASP A 66 -0.45 -4.36 10.38
CA ASP A 66 0.49 -3.30 10.71
C ASP A 66 -0.24 -1.94 10.81
N ILE A 67 -1.19 -1.64 9.91
CA ILE A 67 -2.02 -0.41 9.98
C ILE A 67 -2.80 -0.32 11.30
N GLN A 68 -3.41 -1.41 11.76
CA GLN A 68 -4.19 -1.43 13.01
C GLN A 68 -3.32 -1.24 14.25
N MET A 69 -2.03 -1.55 14.16
CA MET A 69 -1.08 -1.44 15.27
C MET A 69 -0.38 -0.06 15.34
N VAL A 70 -0.57 0.81 14.34
CA VAL A 70 -0.01 2.17 14.37
C VAL A 70 -0.99 3.10 15.12
N PRO A 71 -0.65 3.56 16.35
CA PRO A 71 -1.50 4.48 17.08
C PRO A 71 -1.50 5.86 16.41
N ASN A 72 -2.68 6.45 16.24
CA ASN A 72 -2.89 7.78 15.66
C ASN A 72 -2.19 7.95 14.30
N LEU A 73 -2.88 7.49 13.24
CA LEU A 73 -2.44 7.77 11.87
C LEU A 73 -2.23 9.28 11.70
N PRO A 74 -1.04 9.72 11.27
CA PRO A 74 -0.77 11.13 11.00
C PRO A 74 -1.82 11.68 10.03
N GLU A 75 -2.21 12.96 10.17
CA GLU A 75 -3.20 13.61 9.30
C GLU A 75 -2.76 13.55 7.82
N GLU A 76 -1.45 13.54 7.57
CA GLU A 76 -0.84 13.39 6.25
C GLU A 76 -1.22 12.07 5.56
N VAL A 77 -1.69 11.07 6.32
CA VAL A 77 -2.15 9.78 5.79
C VAL A 77 -3.65 9.80 5.46
N TRP A 78 -4.39 10.84 5.81
CA TRP A 78 -5.83 10.92 5.53
C TRP A 78 -6.16 10.96 4.04
N GLU A 79 -5.27 11.52 3.22
CA GLU A 79 -5.37 11.47 1.75
C GLU A 79 -5.44 10.02 1.23
N TRP A 80 -4.88 9.08 1.99
CA TRP A 80 -4.77 7.67 1.65
C TRP A 80 -5.90 6.83 2.26
N SER A 81 -6.72 7.42 3.14
CA SER A 81 -7.75 6.69 3.87
C SER A 81 -8.74 5.97 2.95
N SER A 82 -9.13 6.59 1.84
CA SER A 82 -9.98 5.98 0.82
C SER A 82 -9.28 4.83 0.11
N PHE A 83 -8.04 5.03 -0.33
CA PHE A 83 -7.24 3.97 -0.94
C PHE A 83 -7.03 2.77 0.00
N LEU A 84 -6.70 3.00 1.27
CA LEU A 84 -6.51 1.93 2.25
C LEU A 84 -7.81 1.15 2.51
N ARG A 85 -8.95 1.84 2.56
CA ARG A 85 -10.28 1.23 2.69
C ARG A 85 -10.62 0.38 1.47
N GLU A 86 -10.39 0.91 0.27
CA GLU A 86 -10.66 0.21 -0.99
C GLU A 86 -9.71 -0.98 -1.18
N PHE A 87 -8.43 -0.82 -0.84
CA PHE A 87 -7.46 -1.91 -0.85
C PHE A 87 -7.87 -3.04 0.11
N LYS A 88 -8.35 -2.70 1.31
CA LYS A 88 -8.90 -3.70 2.23
C LYS A 88 -10.07 -4.47 1.60
N GLN A 89 -10.99 -3.78 0.93
CA GLN A 89 -12.12 -4.43 0.24
C GLN A 89 -11.64 -5.31 -0.92
N TYR A 90 -10.69 -4.82 -1.71
CA TYR A 90 -10.07 -5.56 -2.81
C TYR A 90 -9.38 -6.84 -2.32
N ALA A 91 -8.62 -6.76 -1.22
CA ALA A 91 -7.97 -7.91 -0.60
C ALA A 91 -8.96 -8.92 0.00
N ILE A 92 -10.07 -8.46 0.61
CA ILE A 92 -11.15 -9.34 1.10
C ILE A 92 -11.86 -10.04 -0.06
N GLY A 93 -12.00 -9.36 -1.19
CA GLY A 93 -12.57 -9.90 -2.43
C GLY A 93 -11.60 -10.76 -3.25
N ASP A 94 -10.54 -11.28 -2.63
CA ASP A 94 -9.53 -12.12 -3.30
C ASP A 94 -8.89 -11.49 -4.55
N PHE A 95 -8.71 -10.16 -4.51
CA PHE A 95 -8.12 -9.37 -5.59
C PHE A 95 -8.88 -9.49 -6.92
N GLN A 96 -10.18 -9.79 -6.88
CA GLN A 96 -11.02 -9.79 -8.06
C GLN A 96 -11.38 -8.36 -8.51
N GLY A 97 -11.33 -8.13 -9.83
CA GLY A 97 -11.62 -6.83 -10.42
C GLY A 97 -10.38 -5.93 -10.50
N GLN A 98 -10.60 -4.62 -10.56
CA GLN A 98 -9.52 -3.65 -10.68
C GLN A 98 -8.98 -3.26 -9.30
N PRO A 99 -7.65 -3.14 -9.14
CA PRO A 99 -7.05 -2.61 -7.93
C PRO A 99 -7.44 -1.13 -7.74
N PRO A 100 -7.48 -0.64 -6.50
CA PRO A 100 -7.82 0.75 -6.22
C PRO A 100 -6.75 1.70 -6.73
N ALA A 101 -7.20 2.88 -7.17
CA ALA A 101 -6.32 3.98 -7.58
C ALA A 101 -6.17 5.00 -6.43
N LEU A 102 -5.00 5.63 -6.36
CA LEU A 102 -4.77 6.78 -5.51
C LEU A 102 -5.28 8.04 -6.23
N GLN A 103 -6.40 8.58 -5.76
CA GLN A 103 -6.87 9.89 -6.20
C GLN A 103 -5.91 10.94 -5.65
N GLN A 104 -5.25 11.70 -6.52
CA GLN A 104 -4.46 12.85 -6.08
C GLN A 104 -5.42 13.87 -5.45
N ALA A 105 -5.08 14.38 -4.25
CA ALA A 105 -5.81 15.47 -3.64
C ALA A 105 -5.82 16.65 -4.63
N LYS A 106 -7.02 17.12 -5.00
CA LYS A 106 -7.16 18.36 -5.78
C LYS A 106 -6.55 19.48 -4.92
N SER A 107 -5.47 20.07 -5.41
CA SER A 107 -4.83 21.26 -4.80
C SER A 107 -5.80 22.42 -4.67
#